data_AF-A0A2R3J4Q7-F1
#
_entry.id   AF-A0A2R3J4Q7-F1
#
_cell.length_a   1.000
_cell.length_b   1.000
_cell.length_c   1.000
_cell.angle_alpha   90.00
_cell.angle_beta   90.00
_cell.angle_gamma   90.00
#
_symmetry.space_group_name_H-M   'P 1'
#
loop_
_entity.id
_entity.type
_entity.pdbx_description
1 polymer ?
#
loop_
_entity_poly.entity_id
_entity_poly.type
_entity_poly.pdbx_seq_one_letter_code
_entity_poly.pdbx_strand_id
1 'polypeptide(L)' 'MGDLAFLDITGRIVSVIQDLVHASFAVKASEGTVIPITRQDLGRLASCSRETAGRVLKLLEEQGLIICSGRNITVLKA' A
#
# COMPACT_ATOMS: atom_id res chain seq x y z
N MET A 1 -22.10 -10.55 -2.58
CA MET A 1 -20.98 -11.44 -2.21
C MET A 1 -19.59 -10.77 -2.33
N GLY A 2 -19.49 -9.43 -2.48
CA GLY A 2 -18.21 -8.75 -2.76
C GLY A 2 -17.51 -8.10 -1.55
N ASP A 3 -18.18 -8.00 -0.40
CA ASP A 3 -17.69 -7.21 0.73
C ASP A 3 -16.58 -7.92 1.54
N LEU A 4 -16.79 -9.20 1.87
CA LEU A 4 -15.78 -10.01 2.56
C LEU A 4 -14.50 -10.21 1.74
N ALA A 5 -14.62 -10.42 0.43
CA ALA A 5 -13.46 -10.55 -0.45
C ALA A 5 -12.68 -9.23 -0.56
N PHE A 6 -13.37 -8.09 -0.51
CA PHE A 6 -12.72 -6.78 -0.51
C PHE A 6 -11.98 -6.49 0.79
N LEU A 7 -12.57 -6.85 1.94
CA LEU A 7 -11.95 -6.74 3.25
C LEU A 7 -10.68 -7.59 3.34
N ASP A 8 -10.74 -8.83 2.82
CA ASP A 8 -9.59 -9.75 2.77
C ASP A 8 -8.45 -9.22 1.88
N ILE A 9 -8.76 -8.67 0.69
CA ILE A 9 -7.75 -8.10 -0.19
C ILE A 9 -7.13 -6.84 0.41
N THR A 10 -7.93 -6.01 1.06
CA THR A 10 -7.45 -4.80 1.76
C THR A 10 -6.47 -5.18 2.86
N GLY A 11 -6.81 -6.16 3.69
CA GLY A 11 -5.93 -6.68 4.74
C GLY A 11 -4.59 -7.19 4.19
N ARG A 12 -4.61 -7.93 3.07
CA ARG A 12 -3.38 -8.41 2.42
C ARG A 12 -2.49 -7.27 1.92
N ILE A 13 -3.06 -6.27 1.26
CA ILE A 13 -2.29 -5.12 0.78
C ILE A 13 -1.68 -4.34 1.95
N VAL A 14 -2.44 -4.11 3.02
CA VAL A 14 -1.92 -3.45 4.23
C VAL A 14 -0.78 -4.25 4.85
N SER A 15 -0.92 -5.57 4.95
CA SER A 15 0.15 -6.44 5.47
C SER A 15 1.41 -6.37 4.63
N VAL A 16 1.30 -6.36 3.29
CA VAL A 16 2.47 -6.20 2.40
C VAL A 16 3.12 -4.83 2.61
N ILE A 17 2.34 -3.76 2.68
CA ILE A 17 2.88 -2.41 2.92
C ILE A 17 3.64 -2.36 4.26
N GLN A 18 3.08 -2.94 5.31
CA GLN A 18 3.72 -2.99 6.64
C GLN A 18 5.05 -3.76 6.61
N ASP A 19 5.11 -4.89 5.93
CA ASP A 19 6.37 -5.63 5.73
C ASP A 19 7.42 -4.76 5.02
N LEU A 20 7.01 -4.10 3.93
CA LEU A 20 7.91 -3.27 3.13
C LEU A 20 8.42 -2.02 3.85
N VAL A 21 7.74 -1.51 4.89
CA VAL A 21 8.24 -0.40 5.74
C VAL A 21 9.57 -0.76 6.43
N HIS A 22 9.83 -2.05 6.64
CA HIS A 22 11.03 -2.58 7.28
C HIS A 22 12.09 -3.07 6.29
N ALA A 23 11.81 -3.04 4.98
CA ALA A 23 12.75 -3.47 3.96
C ALA A 23 13.95 -2.51 3.85
N SER A 24 15.13 -3.03 3.48
CA SER A 24 16.37 -2.25 3.38
C SER A 24 16.32 -1.09 2.39
N PHE A 25 15.40 -1.15 1.42
CA PHE A 25 15.21 -0.09 0.42
C PHE A 25 14.21 1.00 0.86
N ALA A 26 13.50 0.80 1.97
CA ALA A 26 12.56 1.78 2.48
C ALA A 26 13.31 2.99 3.04
N VAL A 27 12.85 4.19 2.69
CA VAL A 27 13.52 5.45 3.04
C VAL A 27 12.74 6.14 4.15
N LYS A 28 13.40 6.46 5.27
CA LYS A 28 12.78 7.24 6.34
C LYS A 28 12.67 8.70 5.91
N ALA A 29 11.47 9.26 6.02
CA ALA A 29 11.17 10.66 5.76
C ALA A 29 10.65 11.34 7.03
N SER A 30 10.55 12.68 7.00
CA SER A 30 10.04 13.46 8.13
C SER A 30 8.58 13.08 8.44
N GLU A 31 7.75 12.95 7.41
CA GLU A 31 6.32 12.62 7.50
C GLU A 31 6.03 11.13 7.74
N GLY A 32 7.00 10.23 7.52
CA GLY A 32 6.69 8.82 7.39
C GLY A 32 7.82 7.90 6.92
N THR A 33 7.45 6.81 6.27
CA THR A 33 8.39 5.93 5.56
C THR A 33 7.98 5.84 4.10
N VAL A 34 8.90 6.14 3.19
CA VAL A 34 8.71 6.06 1.75
C VAL A 34 9.12 4.69 1.24
N ILE A 35 8.22 4.03 0.54
CA ILE A 35 8.39 2.71 -0.04
C ILE A 35 8.36 2.85 -1.56
N PRO A 36 9.50 2.69 -2.26
CA PRO A 36 9.52 2.63 -3.72
C PRO A 36 8.93 1.30 -4.19
N ILE A 37 7.69 1.32 -4.64
CA ILE A 37 6.99 0.17 -5.21
C ILE A 37 5.90 0.61 -6.21
N THR A 38 5.76 -0.12 -7.31
CA THR A 38 4.69 0.14 -8.27
C THR A 38 3.39 -0.56 -7.86
N ARG A 39 2.24 -0.05 -8.32
CA ARG A 39 0.94 -0.71 -8.12
C ARG A 39 0.89 -2.13 -8.71
N GLN A 40 1.68 -2.40 -9.74
CA GLN A 40 1.75 -3.71 -10.38
C GLN A 40 2.54 -4.69 -9.51
N ASP A 41 3.69 -4.28 -8.98
CA ASP A 41 4.48 -5.09 -8.05
C ASP A 41 3.73 -5.33 -6.74
N LEU A 42 3.07 -4.30 -6.20
CA LEU A 42 2.23 -4.42 -5.02
C LEU A 42 1.09 -5.42 -5.24
N GLY A 43 0.42 -5.35 -6.39
CA GLY A 43 -0.62 -6.32 -6.77
C GLY A 43 -0.07 -7.74 -6.86
N ARG A 44 1.11 -7.92 -7.45
CA ARG A 44 1.78 -9.24 -7.53
C ARG A 44 2.10 -9.80 -6.14
N LEU A 45 2.63 -8.99 -5.22
CA LEU A 45 2.92 -9.41 -3.84
C LEU A 45 1.65 -9.75 -3.06
N ALA A 46 0.61 -8.94 -3.19
CA ALA A 46 -0.67 -9.13 -2.51
C ALA A 46 -1.60 -10.15 -3.21
N SER A 47 -1.15 -10.79 -4.30
CA SER A 47 -1.94 -11.71 -5.13
C SER A 47 -3.26 -11.11 -5.65
N CYS A 48 -3.21 -9.86 -6.10
CA CYS A 48 -4.37 -9.15 -6.67
C CYS A 48 -4.00 -8.38 -7.94
N SER A 49 -5.02 -7.99 -8.71
CA SER A 49 -4.81 -7.15 -9.90
C SER A 49 -4.29 -5.76 -9.53
N ARG A 50 -3.51 -5.15 -10.43
CA ARG A 50 -3.06 -3.75 -10.33
C ARG A 50 -4.24 -2.80 -10.03
N GLU A 51 -5.39 -3.03 -10.65
CA GLU A 51 -6.59 -2.21 -10.46
C GLU A 51 -7.11 -2.29 -9.03
N THR A 52 -7.17 -3.50 -8.46
CA THR A 52 -7.59 -3.72 -7.08
C THR A 52 -6.61 -3.08 -6.09
N ALA A 53 -5.31 -3.25 -6.33
CA ALA A 53 -4.27 -2.56 -5.56
C ALA A 53 -4.45 -1.03 -5.62
N GLY A 54 -4.72 -0.48 -6.81
CA GLY A 54 -4.98 0.95 -6.98
C GLY A 54 -6.19 1.46 -6.21
N ARG A 55 -7.29 0.69 -6.17
CA ARG A 55 -8.51 1.05 -5.41
C ARG A 55 -8.26 1.05 -3.91
N VAL A 56 -7.56 0.05 -3.39
CA VAL A 56 -7.23 -0.01 -1.96
C VAL A 56 -6.25 1.09 -1.56
N LEU A 57 -5.23 1.36 -2.38
CA LEU A 57 -4.33 2.48 -2.13
C LEU A 57 -5.06 3.82 -2.09
N LYS A 58 -6.02 4.02 -2.99
CA LYS A 58 -6.85 5.23 -2.98
C LYS A 58 -7.67 5.34 -1.68
N LEU A 59 -8.28 4.23 -1.23
CA LEU A 59 -9.02 4.19 0.03
C LEU A 59 -8.13 4.57 1.23
N LEU A 60 -6.92 4.01 1.32
CA LEU A 60 -5.97 4.30 2.39
C LEU A 60 -5.47 5.76 2.34
N GLU A 61 -5.31 6.32 1.14
CA GLU A 61 -4.95 7.72 0.93
C GLU A 61 -6.09 8.66 1.34
N GLU A 62 -7.34 8.33 0.99
CA GLU A 62 -8.54 9.07 1.42
C GLU A 62 -8.74 9.04 2.95
N GLN A 63 -8.24 7.99 3.61
CA GLN A 63 -8.20 7.88 5.08
C GLN A 63 -7.02 8.61 5.72
N GLY A 64 -6.12 9.21 4.94
CA GLY A 64 -4.94 9.91 5.45
C GLY A 64 -3.89 8.98 6.08
N LEU A 65 -3.87 7.69 5.69
CA LEU A 65 -2.89 6.72 6.20
C LEU A 65 -1.62 6.67 5.34
N ILE A 66 -1.77 6.94 4.04
CA ILE A 66 -0.68 6.92 3.07
C ILE A 66 -0.77 8.09 2.09
N ILE A 67 0.32 8.35 1.37
CA ILE A 67 0.36 9.24 0.20
C ILE A 67 0.96 8.45 -0.97
N CYS A 68 0.31 8.45 -2.11
CA CYS A 68 0.81 7.81 -3.33
C CYS A 68 1.40 8.84 -4.29
N SER A 69 2.69 8.73 -4.61
CA SER A 69 3.35 9.58 -5.60
C SER A 69 4.13 8.76 -6.63
N GLY A 70 3.53 8.61 -7.82
CA GLY A 70 4.13 7.86 -8.93
C GLY A 70 4.38 6.38 -8.58
N ARG A 71 5.65 6.04 -8.36
CA ARG A 71 6.13 4.69 -7.97
C ARG A 71 6.51 4.61 -6.49
N ASN A 72 6.14 5.61 -5.68
CA ASN A 72 6.43 5.66 -4.26
C ASN A 72 5.12 5.70 -3.47
N ILE A 73 5.11 5.00 -2.35
CA ILE A 73 4.05 5.05 -1.34
C ILE A 73 4.68 5.54 -0.05
N THR A 74 4.21 6.67 0.48
CA THR A 74 4.62 7.17 1.79
C THR A 74 3.62 6.71 2.83
N VAL A 75 4.07 5.92 3.80
CA VAL A 75 3.27 5.53 4.97
C VAL A 75 3.42 6.60 6.03
N LEU A 76 2.33 7.27 6.37
CA LEU A 76 2.33 8.37 7.33
C LEU A 76 2.48 7.82 8.76
N LYS A 77 3.26 8.52 9.59
CA LYS A 77 3.29 8.23 11.03
C LYS A 77 2.06 8.85 11.69
N ALA A 78 1.32 8.04 12.45
CA ALA A 78 0.35 8.54 13.42
C ALA A 78 1.07 9.20 14.60
#